data_AF-A0A7X0XT54-F1
#
_entry.id   AF-A0A7X0XT54-F1
#
_cell.length_a   1.000
_cell.length_b   1.000
_cell.length_c   1.000
_cell.angle_alpha   90.00
_cell.angle_beta   90.00
_cell.angle_gamma   90.00
#
_symmetry.space_group_name_H-M   'P 1'
#
loop_
_entity.id
_entity.type
_entity.pdbx_description
1 polymer ?
#
loop_
_entity_poly.entity_id
_entity_poly.type
_entity_poly.pdbx_seq_one_letter_code
_entity_poly.pdbx_strand_id
1 'polypeptide(L)'
;MEKEAKIFVYGSTNICASCVGAPSSKETEEWLRAAIGRKFPDQPFQVEYVDIFAPQEETELKKIADMIVEEDYMYPVIVIDGEVIAEGNPRLKDIYAMMTDRGYQAV
;
A
#
# COMPACT_ATOMS: atom_id res chain seq x y z
N MET A 1 10.23 21.49 -3.07
CA MET A 1 9.06 20.72 -3.51
C MET A 1 9.10 19.42 -2.74
N GLU A 2 8.22 19.28 -1.75
CA GLU A 2 8.04 18.01 -1.07
C GLU A 2 7.49 17.01 -2.09
N LYS A 3 8.14 15.85 -2.21
CA LYS A 3 7.72 14.81 -3.13
C LYS A 3 6.47 14.18 -2.52
N GLU A 4 5.34 14.29 -3.21
CA GLU A 4 4.08 13.65 -2.82
C GLU A 4 4.30 12.15 -2.65
N ALA A 5 4.04 11.62 -1.44
CA ALA A 5 4.17 10.20 -1.15
C ALA A 5 3.17 9.40 -1.99
N LYS A 6 3.69 8.37 -2.66
CA LYS A 6 2.89 7.38 -3.37
C LYS A 6 2.84 6.10 -2.55
N ILE A 7 1.63 5.77 -2.09
CA ILE A 7 1.32 4.53 -1.40
C ILE A 7 0.62 3.60 -2.38
N PHE A 8 1.16 2.41 -2.58
CA PHE A 8 0.54 1.36 -3.39
C PHE A 8 0.06 0.23 -2.49
N VAL A 9 -1.14 -0.26 -2.78
CA VAL A 9 -1.74 -1.44 -2.17
C VAL A 9 -1.80 -2.53 -3.22
N TYR A 10 -0.77 -3.36 -3.23
CA TYR A 10 -0.69 -4.50 -4.13
C TYR A 10 -1.54 -5.64 -3.61
N GLY A 11 -2.33 -6.24 -4.47
CA GLY A 11 -3.00 -7.48 -4.15
C GLY A 11 -3.81 -8.01 -5.32
N SER A 12 -4.90 -8.69 -5.03
CA SER A 12 -5.76 -9.24 -6.07
C SER A 12 -7.23 -8.94 -5.77
N THR A 13 -8.06 -9.04 -6.81
CA THR A 13 -9.52 -9.08 -6.66
C THR A 13 -10.01 -10.29 -5.85
N ASN A 14 -9.24 -11.38 -5.83
CA ASN A 14 -9.52 -12.53 -4.97
C ASN A 14 -8.89 -12.33 -3.59
N ILE A 15 -9.55 -12.83 -2.54
CA ILE A 15 -9.00 -12.82 -1.18
C ILE A 15 -7.82 -13.78 -1.12
N CYS A 16 -6.72 -13.35 -0.48
CA CYS A 16 -5.56 -14.22 -0.24
C CYS A 16 -5.99 -15.47 0.54
N ALA A 17 -5.60 -16.65 0.05
CA ALA A 17 -5.95 -17.93 0.67
C ALA A 17 -5.47 -18.02 2.14
N SER A 18 -4.38 -17.33 2.48
CA SER A 18 -3.80 -17.27 3.82
C SER A 18 -4.44 -16.20 4.73
N CYS A 19 -5.28 -15.32 4.18
CA CYS A 19 -5.85 -14.17 4.90
C CYS A 19 -7.38 -14.25 5.04
N VAL A 20 -7.92 -15.46 5.24
CA VAL A 20 -9.37 -15.68 5.39
C VAL A 20 -9.92 -14.82 6.54
N GLY A 21 -10.93 -14.00 6.23
CA GLY A 21 -11.58 -13.09 7.18
C GLY A 21 -10.94 -11.70 7.30
N ALA A 22 -9.83 -11.44 6.59
CA ALA A 22 -9.27 -10.10 6.44
C ALA A 22 -10.00 -9.30 5.35
N PRO A 23 -9.93 -7.96 5.37
CA PRO A 23 -10.43 -7.12 4.27
C PRO A 23 -9.73 -7.45 2.95
N SER A 24 -10.42 -7.26 1.84
CA SER A 24 -9.80 -7.33 0.51
C SER A 24 -8.74 -6.23 0.33
N SER A 25 -7.89 -6.39 -0.68
CA SER A 25 -6.86 -5.39 -1.00
C SER A 25 -7.46 -4.04 -1.41
N LYS A 26 -8.64 -4.04 -2.05
CA LYS A 26 -9.37 -2.79 -2.37
C LYS A 26 -9.97 -2.13 -1.14
N GLU A 27 -10.60 -2.89 -0.25
CA GLU A 27 -11.11 -2.35 1.02
C GLU A 27 -9.96 -1.80 1.88
N THR A 28 -8.80 -2.46 1.84
CA THR A 28 -7.58 -1.99 2.52
C THR A 28 -7.08 -0.67 1.93
N GLU A 29 -7.09 -0.52 0.61
CA GLU A 29 -6.76 0.74 -0.07
C GLU A 29 -7.66 1.89 0.38
N GLU A 30 -8.99 1.70 0.31
CA GLU A 30 -9.97 2.71 0.72
C GLU A 30 -9.80 3.09 2.20
N TRP A 31 -9.60 2.08 3.05
CA TRP A 31 -9.37 2.27 4.47
C TRP A 31 -8.08 3.07 4.75
N LEU A 32 -6.98 2.73 4.09
CA LEU A 32 -5.70 3.42 4.24
C LEU A 32 -5.80 4.87 3.78
N ARG A 33 -6.41 5.12 2.61
CA ARG A 33 -6.64 6.47 2.11
C ARG A 33 -7.37 7.33 3.13
N ALA A 34 -8.44 6.80 3.70
CA ALA A 34 -9.23 7.50 4.70
C ALA A 34 -8.45 7.69 6.03
N ALA A 35 -7.69 6.69 6.47
CA ALA A 35 -6.93 6.74 7.72
C ALA A 35 -5.76 7.74 7.66
N ILE A 36 -4.96 7.68 6.59
CA ILE A 36 -3.84 8.59 6.33
C ILE A 36 -4.37 10.02 6.21
N GLY A 37 -5.46 10.24 5.45
CA GLY A 37 -6.05 11.58 5.28
C GLY A 37 -6.55 12.21 6.58
N ARG A 38 -7.01 11.39 7.54
CA ARG A 38 -7.35 11.89 8.88
C ARG A 38 -6.13 12.23 9.71
N LYS A 39 -5.04 11.49 9.55
CA LYS A 39 -3.82 11.66 10.37
C LYS A 39 -2.94 12.80 9.88
N PHE A 40 -2.91 13.03 8.57
CA PHE A 40 -2.10 14.05 7.90
C PHE A 40 -3.00 14.94 7.04
N PRO A 41 -3.90 15.72 7.65
CA PRO A 41 -4.81 16.60 6.91
C PRO A 41 -4.03 17.64 6.11
N ASP A 42 -4.61 18.05 4.97
CA ASP A 42 -4.10 19.08 4.06
C ASP A 42 -2.69 18.85 3.49
N GLN A 43 -2.13 17.65 3.67
CA GLN A 43 -0.85 17.24 3.10
C GLN A 43 -1.10 16.28 1.92
N PRO A 44 -0.52 16.54 0.73
CA PRO A 44 -0.81 15.74 -0.46
C PRO A 44 -0.19 14.35 -0.37
N PHE A 45 -0.96 13.32 -0.74
CA PHE A 45 -0.50 11.94 -0.90
C PHE A 45 -1.44 11.19 -1.85
N GLN A 46 -0.96 10.08 -2.40
CA GLN A 46 -1.77 9.18 -3.23
C GLN A 46 -1.76 7.79 -2.64
N VAL A 47 -2.92 7.15 -2.65
CA VAL A 47 -3.06 5.71 -2.40
C VAL A 47 -3.60 5.09 -3.67
N GLU A 48 -3.02 4.01 -4.15
CA GLU A 48 -3.42 3.34 -5.40
C GLU A 48 -3.46 1.84 -5.21
N TYR A 49 -4.52 1.19 -5.69
CA TYR A 49 -4.61 -0.27 -5.74
C TYR A 49 -3.91 -0.79 -7.00
N VAL A 50 -3.11 -1.84 -6.86
CA VAL A 50 -2.44 -2.52 -7.97
C VAL A 50 -2.78 -4.00 -7.93
N ASP A 51 -3.36 -4.51 -9.02
CA ASP A 51 -3.61 -5.95 -9.16
C ASP A 51 -2.33 -6.66 -9.61
N ILE A 52 -1.78 -7.54 -8.75
CA ILE A 52 -0.52 -8.26 -8.99
C ILE A 52 -0.60 -9.25 -10.15
N PHE A 53 -1.81 -9.60 -10.62
CA PHE A 53 -2.00 -10.49 -11.76
C PHE A 53 -2.42 -9.76 -13.03
N ALA A 54 -2.70 -8.46 -12.97
CA ALA A 54 -2.99 -7.66 -14.14
C ALA A 54 -1.70 -7.19 -14.83
N PRO A 55 -1.69 -7.06 -16.18
CA PRO A 55 -0.55 -6.49 -16.89
C PRO A 55 -0.34 -5.03 -16.45
N GLN A 56 0.90 -4.71 -16.09
CA GLN A 56 1.33 -3.37 -15.70
C GLN A 56 2.11 -2.73 -16.85
N GLU A 57 1.75 -1.50 -17.26
CA GLU A 57 2.48 -0.75 -18.29
C GLU A 57 3.79 -0.13 -17.74
N GLU A 58 3.79 0.24 -16.46
CA GLU A 58 4.96 0.81 -15.78
C GLU A 58 5.93 -0.28 -15.31
N THR A 59 7.22 -0.12 -15.60
CA THR A 59 8.23 -1.14 -15.29
C THR A 59 8.43 -1.34 -13.78
N GLU A 60 8.30 -0.29 -12.97
CA GLU A 60 8.55 -0.41 -11.52
C GLU A 60 7.40 -1.10 -10.80
N LEU A 61 6.15 -0.73 -11.11
CA LEU A 61 4.97 -1.43 -10.58
C LEU A 61 4.99 -2.90 -10.95
N LYS A 62 5.39 -3.22 -12.20
CA LYS A 62 5.51 -4.59 -12.66
C LYS A 62 6.54 -5.37 -11.86
N LYS A 63 7.76 -4.84 -11.66
CA LYS A 63 8.81 -5.54 -10.90
C LYS A 63 8.37 -5.89 -9.49
N ILE A 64 7.68 -4.96 -8.83
CA ILE A 64 7.20 -5.18 -7.46
C ILE A 64 6.07 -6.22 -7.45
N ALA A 65 5.13 -6.14 -8.40
CA ALA A 65 4.08 -7.15 -8.55
C ALA A 65 4.66 -8.56 -8.81
N ASP A 66 5.63 -8.67 -9.73
CA ASP A 66 6.33 -9.91 -10.05
C ASP A 66 7.03 -10.45 -8.78
N MET A 67 7.75 -9.60 -8.04
CA MET A 67 8.42 -9.97 -6.78
C MET A 67 7.43 -10.46 -5.72
N ILE A 68 6.29 -9.79 -5.54
CA ILE A 68 5.24 -10.20 -4.59
C ILE A 68 4.74 -11.60 -4.90
N VAL A 69 4.56 -11.93 -6.18
CA VAL A 69 4.10 -13.25 -6.63
C VAL A 69 5.23 -14.29 -6.51
N GLU A 70 6.44 -13.96 -6.94
CA GLU A 70 7.60 -14.87 -6.95
C GLU A 70 8.07 -15.27 -5.55
N GLU A 71 8.04 -14.33 -4.60
CA GLU A 71 8.44 -14.55 -3.21
C GLU A 71 7.29 -14.97 -2.29
N ASP A 72 6.07 -15.18 -2.84
CA ASP A 72 4.88 -15.67 -2.14
C ASP A 72 4.46 -14.77 -0.93
N TYR A 73 4.51 -13.45 -1.13
CA TYR A 73 4.05 -12.49 -0.11
C TYR A 73 2.55 -12.63 0.16
N MET A 74 2.16 -12.35 1.41
CA MET A 74 0.76 -12.27 1.80
C MET A 74 0.16 -10.92 1.39
N TYR A 75 -0.76 -10.89 0.44
CA TYR A 75 -1.41 -9.64 0.05
C TYR A 75 -2.68 -9.35 0.87
N PRO A 76 -3.02 -8.05 1.12
CA PRO A 76 -2.43 -6.86 0.53
C PRO A 76 -1.00 -6.54 1.01
N VAL A 77 -0.14 -6.14 0.08
CA VAL A 77 1.21 -5.62 0.34
C VAL A 77 1.20 -4.11 0.18
N ILE A 78 1.67 -3.40 1.20
CA ILE A 78 1.71 -1.94 1.24
C ILE A 78 3.12 -1.48 0.89
N VAL A 79 3.22 -0.68 -0.16
CA VAL A 79 4.49 -0.15 -0.65
C VAL A 79 4.43 1.38 -0.62
N ILE A 80 5.46 2.02 -0.07
CA ILE A 80 5.56 3.49 -0.02
C ILE A 80 6.89 3.90 -0.64
N ASP A 81 6.85 4.72 -1.70
CA ASP A 81 8.05 5.15 -2.44
C ASP A 81 8.97 4.00 -2.90
N GLY A 82 8.39 2.85 -3.23
CA GLY A 82 9.11 1.64 -3.66
C GLY A 82 9.59 0.72 -2.53
N GLU A 83 9.30 1.04 -1.27
CA GLU A 83 9.67 0.22 -0.11
C GLU A 83 8.45 -0.55 0.44
N VAL A 84 8.60 -1.86 0.66
CA VAL A 84 7.57 -2.70 1.30
C VAL A 84 7.51 -2.38 2.78
N ILE A 85 6.36 -1.88 3.25
CA ILE A 85 6.15 -1.46 4.64
C ILE A 85 5.40 -2.52 5.44
N ALA A 86 4.44 -3.21 4.80
CA ALA A 86 3.62 -4.22 5.46
C ALA A 86 3.00 -5.19 4.44
N GLU A 87 2.61 -6.36 4.91
CA GLU A 87 1.91 -7.38 4.13
C GLU A 87 0.78 -8.02 4.97
N GLY A 88 -0.23 -8.59 4.31
CA GLY A 88 -1.37 -9.29 4.89
C GLY A 88 -2.27 -8.40 5.75
N ASN A 89 -1.90 -8.17 7.01
CA ASN A 89 -2.65 -7.35 7.96
C ASN A 89 -1.88 -6.08 8.33
N PRO A 90 -1.89 -5.05 7.46
CA PRO A 90 -1.10 -3.85 7.66
C PRO A 90 -1.53 -3.06 8.90
N ARG A 91 -0.56 -2.61 9.69
CA ARG A 91 -0.81 -1.79 10.87
C ARG A 91 -0.58 -0.33 10.55
N LEU A 92 -1.54 0.53 10.88
CA LEU A 92 -1.44 1.98 10.66
C LEU A 92 -0.20 2.61 11.29
N LYS A 93 0.28 2.08 12.42
CA LYS A 93 1.47 2.63 13.10
C LYS A 93 2.74 2.57 12.23
N ASP A 94 2.90 1.51 11.42
CA ASP A 94 4.10 1.30 10.61
C ASP A 94 4.06 2.26 9.41
N ILE A 95 2.87 2.43 8.82
CA ILE A 95 2.60 3.37 7.74
C ILE A 95 2.76 4.82 8.20
N TYR A 96 2.21 5.18 9.35
CA TYR A 96 2.33 6.54 9.90
C TYR A 96 3.78 6.88 10.24
N ALA A 97 4.54 5.93 10.79
CA ALA A 97 5.97 6.13 11.05
C ALA A 97 6.73 6.42 9.75
N MET A 98 6.45 5.66 8.68
CA MET A 98 7.04 5.91 7.37
C MET A 98 6.66 7.29 6.82
N MET A 99 5.38 7.67 6.88
CA MET A 99 4.92 9.00 6.45
C MET A 99 5.62 10.11 7.23
N THR A 100 5.74 9.99 8.55
CA THR A 100 6.44 10.99 9.37
C THR A 100 7.94 11.06 9.07
N ASP A 101 8.60 9.94 8.78
CA ASP A 101 10.00 9.93 8.32
C ASP A 101 10.17 10.68 6.99
N ARG A 102 9.16 10.61 6.11
CA ARG A 102 9.08 11.40 4.86
C ARG A 102 8.72 12.88 5.06
N GLY A 103 8.52 13.33 6.30
CA GLY A 103 8.25 14.73 6.63
C GLY A 103 6.79 15.08 6.87
N TYR A 104 5.87 14.11 6.83
CA TYR A 104 4.46 14.37 7.09
C TYR A 104 4.20 14.66 8.57
N GLN A 105 3.45 15.72 8.84
CA GLN A 105 3.14 16.21 10.17
C GLN A 105 1.77 15.69 10.62
N ALA A 106 1.77 14.85 11.63
CA ALA A 106 0.55 14.31 12.20
C ALA A 106 -0.20 15.35 13.05
N VAL A 107 -1.53 15.30 13.01
CA VAL A 107 -2.41 15.93 14.00
C VAL A 107 -2.77 15.00 15.16
#